data_AF-A0A7Y6BZ54-F1
#
_entry.id   AF-A0A7Y6BZ54-F1
#
_cell.length_a   1.000
_cell.length_b   1.000
_cell.length_c   1.000
_cell.angle_alpha   90.00
_cell.angle_beta   90.00
_cell.angle_gamma   90.00
#
_symmetry.space_group_name_H-M   'P 1'
#
loop_
_entity.id
_entity.type
_entity.pdbx_description
1 polymer ?
#
loop_
_entity_poly.entity_id
_entity_poly.type
_entity_poly.pdbx_seq_one_letter_code
_entity_poly.pdbx_strand_id
1 'polypeptide(L)'
;MSGSSNSQAKTTDTTASKPNVLICPLCGEANGCSYAAGRPHSECWCNHAEFPEGVFDCIPPEQRRKSCICQRCLETYKNQAEHEQEPHS
;
A
#
# COMPACT_ATOMS: atom_id res chain seq x y z
N MET A 1 30.14 -10.67 29.71
CA MET A 1 29.48 -9.94 28.60
C MET A 1 29.23 -10.95 27.50
N SER A 2 28.07 -11.61 27.53
CA SER A 2 27.66 -12.54 26.47
C SER A 2 26.18 -12.29 26.25
N GLY A 3 25.89 -11.58 25.16
CA GLY A 3 24.55 -11.27 24.73
C GLY A 3 23.89 -12.49 24.10
N SER A 4 22.58 -12.59 24.31
CA SER A 4 21.69 -13.42 23.50
C SER A 4 20.39 -12.64 23.35
N SER A 5 20.39 -11.70 22.40
CA SER A 5 19.16 -11.12 21.88
C SER A 5 18.47 -12.19 21.03
N ASN A 6 17.39 -12.78 21.53
CA ASN A 6 16.54 -13.65 20.72
C ASN A 6 15.30 -12.86 20.30
N SER A 7 15.42 -12.16 19.16
CA SER A 7 14.31 -11.46 18.51
C SER A 7 13.62 -12.42 17.56
N GLN A 8 12.71 -13.25 18.07
CA GLN A 8 11.80 -14.03 17.24
C GLN A 8 10.41 -14.10 17.88
N ALA A 9 9.55 -13.18 17.46
CA ALA A 9 8.12 -13.37 17.44
C ALA A 9 7.55 -12.60 16.25
N LYS A 10 7.92 -13.04 15.03
CA LYS A 10 7.17 -12.70 13.82
C LYS A 10 5.95 -13.60 13.82
N THR A 11 4.92 -13.22 14.57
CA THR A 11 3.62 -13.89 14.53
C THR A 11 2.98 -13.58 13.18
N THR A 12 3.21 -14.49 12.24
CA THR A 12 2.28 -14.79 11.17
C THR A 12 1.00 -15.32 11.82
N ASP A 13 -0.01 -14.46 11.95
CA ASP A 13 -1.36 -14.89 12.27
C ASP A 13 -2.31 -14.46 11.14
N THR A 14 -2.56 -15.43 10.27
CA THR A 14 -3.66 -15.44 9.30
C THR A 14 -4.95 -15.66 10.09
N THR A 15 -5.50 -14.60 10.66
CA THR A 15 -6.92 -14.55 11.02
C THR A 15 -7.61 -13.65 10.01
N ALA A 16 -8.65 -14.16 9.34
CA ALA A 16 -9.54 -13.43 8.46
C ALA A 16 -10.22 -12.27 9.21
N SER A 17 -9.46 -11.20 9.43
CA SER A 17 -9.85 -10.01 10.14
C SER A 17 -10.23 -8.95 9.12
N LYS A 18 -11.36 -8.29 9.40
CA LYS A 18 -11.92 -7.16 8.66
C LYS A 18 -10.83 -6.27 8.03
N PRO A 19 -10.96 -5.89 6.74
CA PRO A 19 -9.95 -5.08 6.06
C PRO A 19 -9.71 -3.78 6.82
N ASN A 20 -8.45 -3.49 7.13
CA ASN A 20 -8.09 -2.25 7.79
C ASN A 20 -8.01 -1.13 6.74
N VAL A 21 -9.00 -0.24 6.76
CA VAL A 21 -9.17 0.86 5.81
C VAL A 21 -8.08 1.93 5.88
N LEU A 22 -7.26 1.93 6.94
CA LEU A 22 -6.12 2.84 7.13
C LEU A 22 -4.78 2.24 6.69
N ILE A 23 -4.77 0.97 6.26
CA ILE A 23 -3.55 0.23 5.94
C ILE A 23 -3.49 -0.08 4.46
N CYS A 24 -2.33 0.16 3.87
CA CYS A 24 -2.03 -0.13 2.47
C CYS A 24 -2.07 -1.65 2.25
N PRO A 25 -2.91 -2.15 1.32
CA PRO A 25 -3.03 -3.58 1.06
C PRO A 25 -1.78 -4.19 0.41
N LEU A 26 -0.86 -3.35 -0.10
CA LEU A 26 0.36 -3.80 -0.78
C LEU A 26 1.55 -3.96 0.17
N CYS A 27 1.69 -3.08 1.17
CA CYS A 27 2.86 -3.08 2.06
C CYS A 27 2.55 -3.19 3.55
N GLY A 28 1.28 -3.15 3.97
CA GLY A 28 0.90 -3.27 5.38
C GLY A 28 1.15 -2.01 6.23
N GLU A 29 1.69 -0.94 5.64
CA GLU A 29 1.90 0.36 6.31
C GLU A 29 0.71 1.30 6.16
N ALA A 30 0.70 2.42 6.88
CA ALA A 30 -0.35 3.44 6.75
C ALA A 30 -0.56 3.89 5.30
N ASN A 31 -1.81 3.95 4.84
CA ASN A 31 -2.16 4.38 3.48
C ASN A 31 -2.31 5.91 3.34
N GLY A 32 -2.38 6.65 4.44
CA GLY A 32 -2.57 8.10 4.44
C GLY A 32 -3.94 8.56 3.97
N CYS A 33 -4.96 7.68 3.97
CA CYS A 33 -6.30 8.04 3.52
C CYS A 33 -6.99 8.98 4.51
N SER A 34 -7.08 10.27 4.17
CA SER A 34 -7.75 11.29 4.99
C SER A 34 -9.22 10.94 5.25
N TYR A 35 -9.92 10.40 4.24
CA TYR A 35 -11.33 10.01 4.40
C TYR A 35 -11.53 8.88 5.42
N ALA A 36 -10.71 7.82 5.35
CA ALA A 36 -10.73 6.73 6.32
C ALA A 36 -10.33 7.19 7.73
N ALA A 37 -9.53 8.26 7.83
CA ALA A 37 -9.15 8.91 9.09
C ALA A 37 -10.21 9.89 9.62
N GLY A 38 -11.39 9.99 8.98
CA GLY A 38 -12.48 10.87 9.40
C GLY A 38 -12.30 12.34 9.00
N ARG A 39 -11.40 12.62 8.05
CA ARG A 39 -11.19 13.96 7.48
C ARG A 39 -11.86 14.08 6.10
N PRO A 40 -12.09 15.30 5.59
CA PRO A 40 -12.65 15.50 4.25
C PRO A 40 -11.84 14.77 3.18
N HIS A 41 -12.54 14.19 2.19
CA HIS A 41 -11.87 13.54 1.07
C HIS A 41 -10.99 14.54 0.29
N SER A 42 -11.36 15.82 0.24
CA SER A 42 -10.58 16.90 -0.38
C SER A 42 -9.15 17.02 0.17
N GLU A 43 -8.91 16.61 1.42
CA GLU A 43 -7.59 16.64 2.06
C GLU A 43 -6.78 15.36 1.83
N CYS A 44 -7.30 14.38 1.08
CA CYS A 44 -6.58 13.15 0.82
C CYS A 44 -5.50 13.37 -0.24
N TRP A 45 -4.28 12.92 0.02
CA TRP A 45 -3.16 13.02 -0.93
C TRP A 45 -3.50 12.40 -2.29
N CYS A 46 -4.39 11.40 -2.32
CA CYS A 46 -4.78 10.72 -3.55
C CYS A 46 -5.51 11.63 -4.55
N ASN A 47 -6.10 12.75 -4.11
CA ASN A 47 -6.71 13.73 -5.03
C ASN A 47 -5.68 14.47 -5.88
N HIS A 48 -4.43 14.50 -5.43
CA HIS A 48 -3.33 15.17 -6.12
C HIS A 48 -2.39 14.17 -6.80
N ALA A 49 -2.77 12.89 -6.84
CA ALA A 49 -1.94 11.82 -7.38
C ALA A 49 -2.56 11.25 -8.66
N GLU A 50 -1.70 10.98 -9.64
CA GLU A 50 -2.07 10.24 -10.85
C GLU A 50 -1.83 8.74 -10.66
N PHE A 51 -2.81 7.93 -11.04
CA PHE A 51 -2.76 6.48 -10.93
C PHE A 51 -2.61 5.86 -12.32
N PRO A 52 -1.47 5.23 -12.63
CA PRO A 52 -1.27 4.55 -13.91
C PRO A 52 -2.21 3.35 -14.05
N GLU A 53 -2.44 2.92 -15.29
CA GLU A 53 -3.21 1.72 -15.58
C GLU A 53 -2.58 0.49 -14.90
N GLY A 54 -3.40 -0.44 -14.42
CA GLY A 54 -2.92 -1.68 -13.80
C GLY A 54 -2.44 -1.57 -12.35
N VAL A 55 -2.26 -0.36 -11.78
CA VAL A 55 -1.78 -0.22 -10.39
C VAL A 55 -2.70 -0.89 -9.36
N PHE A 56 -4.01 -0.87 -9.60
CA PHE A 56 -4.99 -1.51 -8.73
C PHE A 56 -5.05 -3.04 -8.93
N ASP A 57 -4.44 -3.57 -9.99
CA ASP A 57 -4.37 -5.01 -10.22
C ASP A 57 -3.38 -5.70 -9.29
N CYS A 58 -2.39 -4.96 -8.79
CA CYS A 58 -1.50 -5.41 -7.73
C CYS A 58 -2.23 -5.63 -6.39
N ILE A 59 -3.44 -5.08 -6.20
CA ILE A 59 -4.20 -5.22 -4.96
C ILE A 59 -4.89 -6.60 -4.93
N PRO A 60 -4.73 -7.38 -3.85
CA PRO A 60 -5.47 -8.62 -3.66
C PRO A 60 -6.98 -8.42 -3.86
N PRO A 61 -7.69 -9.31 -4.60
CA PRO A 61 -9.11 -9.15 -4.89
C PRO A 61 -9.96 -8.92 -3.63
N GLU A 62 -9.60 -9.53 -2.51
CA GLU A 62 -10.33 -9.41 -1.24
C GLU A 62 -10.16 -8.03 -0.59
N GLN A 63 -9.13 -7.26 -0.96
CA GLN A 63 -8.84 -5.93 -0.41
C GLN A 63 -9.12 -4.80 -1.42
N ARG A 64 -9.33 -5.15 -2.70
CA ARG A 64 -9.68 -4.21 -3.76
C ARG A 64 -10.99 -3.48 -3.42
N ARG A 65 -11.03 -2.17 -3.63
CA ARG A 65 -12.15 -1.28 -3.27
C ARG A 65 -12.47 -1.21 -1.76
N LYS A 66 -11.65 -1.79 -0.87
CA LYS A 66 -11.84 -1.75 0.59
C LYS A 66 -10.82 -0.87 1.31
N SER A 67 -9.59 -0.82 0.83
CA SER A 67 -8.54 0.09 1.34
C SER A 67 -7.77 0.74 0.18
N CYS A 68 -7.25 1.94 0.42
CA CYS A 68 -6.38 2.65 -0.52
C CYS A 68 -4.95 2.12 -0.43
N ILE A 69 -4.22 2.15 -1.55
CA ILE A 69 -2.74 2.03 -1.54
C ILE A 69 -2.12 3.26 -0.87
N CYS A 70 -0.85 3.19 -0.48
CA CYS A 70 -0.10 4.35 0.01
C CYS A 70 0.67 5.03 -1.14
N GLN A 71 1.04 6.30 -0.95
CA GLN A 71 1.82 7.08 -1.92
C GLN A 71 3.14 6.39 -2.30
N ARG A 72 3.87 5.81 -1.34
CA ARG A 72 5.11 5.07 -1.60
C ARG A 72 4.90 3.90 -2.56
N CYS A 73 3.84 3.12 -2.38
CA CYS A 73 3.55 2.00 -3.28
C CYS A 73 3.15 2.47 -4.67
N LEU A 74 2.41 3.58 -4.78
CA LEU A 74 2.10 4.20 -6.07
C LEU A 74 3.38 4.64 -6.80
N GLU A 75 4.28 5.33 -6.11
CA GLU A 75 5.57 5.77 -6.68
C GLU A 75 6.45 4.58 -7.08
N THR A 76 6.50 3.53 -6.25
CA THR A 76 7.24 2.30 -6.58
C THR A 76 6.71 1.67 -7.86
N TYR A 77 5.39 1.60 -8.02
CA TYR A 77 4.76 1.07 -9.22
C TYR A 77 5.07 1.92 -10.47
N LYS A 78 5.02 3.25 -10.35
CA LYS A 78 5.39 4.17 -11.46
C LYS A 78 6.81 3.93 -11.94
N ASN A 79 7.76 3.86 -11.01
CA ASN A 79 9.17 3.62 -11.33
C ASN A 79 9.41 2.25 -12.01
N GLN A 80 8.57 1.25 -11.71
CA GLN A 80 8.62 -0.06 -12.35
C GLN A 80 7.99 -0.03 -13.75
N ALA A 81 6.85 0.65 -13.90
CA ALA A 81 6.15 0.78 -15.16
C ALA A 81 6.94 1.61 -16.20
N GLU A 82 7.68 2.63 -15.76
CA GLU A 82 8.54 3.44 -16.62
C GLU A 82 9.74 2.65 -17.17
N HIS A 83 10.30 1.70 -16.40
CA HIS A 83 11.40 0.86 -16.87
C HIS A 83 10.96 -0.22 -17.88
N GLU A 84 9.69 -0.58 -17.92
CA GLU A 84 9.13 -1.50 -18.93
C GLU A 84 8.74 -0.76 -20.23
N GLN A 85 8.79 0.58 -20.23
CA GLN A 85 8.53 1.44 -21.39
C GLN A 85 9.85 2.00 -21.97
N GLU A 86 10.83 1.14 -22.22
CA GLU A 86 11.91 1.43 -23.16
C GLU A 86 11.42 1.05 -24.57
N PRO A 87 11.01 1.99 -25.44
CA PRO A 87 10.98 1.71 -26.86
C PRO A 87 12.44 1.64 -27.30
N HIS A 88 12.94 0.41 -27.39
CA HIS A 88 14.17 0.07 -28.10
C HIS A 88 14.40 1.03 -29.28
N SER A 89 15.46 1.83 -29.20
CA SER A 89 16.09 2.50 -30.35
C SER A 89 17.57 2.20 -30.33
#